data_AF-A0A0A9CVR9-F1
#
_entry.id   AF-A0A0A9CVR9-F1
#
_cell.length_a   1.000
_cell.length_b   1.000
_cell.length_c   1.000
_cell.angle_alpha   90.00
_cell.angle_beta   90.00
_cell.angle_gamma   90.00
#
_symmetry.space_group_name_H-M   'P 1'
#
loop_
_entity.id
_entity.type
_entity.pdbx_description
1 polymer ?
#
loop_
_entity_poly.entity_id
_entity_poly.type
_entity_poly.pdbx_seq_one_letter_code
_entity_poly.pdbx_strand_id
1 'polypeptide(L)'
;MNASNPCFSPLEHVRKSFREALDEVYKLNKFPLRQHKMKNALEGDGSEMEKEFNNCTTGITEGVTEDKAQELIADSVTELGDRPKFYVQYIKKKKDIARAKE
;
A
#
# COMPACT_ATOMS: atom_id res chain seq x y z
N MET A 1 -9.44 1.24 43.66
CA MET A 1 -8.56 0.57 42.67
C MET A 1 -8.89 1.18 41.32
N ASN A 2 -8.16 2.22 40.92
CA ASN A 2 -8.44 2.93 39.68
C ASN A 2 -7.40 2.49 38.65
N ALA A 3 -7.84 1.73 37.65
CA ALA A 3 -7.03 1.40 36.50
C ALA A 3 -6.73 2.70 35.74
N SER A 4 -5.49 3.14 35.79
CA SER A 4 -4.95 4.11 34.83
C SER A 4 -5.02 3.48 33.44
N ASN A 5 -6.07 3.81 32.70
CA ASN A 5 -6.02 3.73 31.25
C ASN A 5 -4.92 4.70 30.80
N PRO A 6 -3.88 4.25 30.08
CA PRO A 6 -3.00 5.19 29.41
C PRO A 6 -3.83 5.75 28.26
N CYS A 7 -4.36 6.96 28.45
CA CYS A 7 -4.80 7.77 27.33
C CYS A 7 -3.65 7.81 26.33
N PHE A 8 -3.82 7.11 25.21
CA PHE A 8 -3.11 7.45 23.99
C PHE A 8 -3.43 8.92 23.74
N SER A 9 -2.44 9.77 24.00
CA SER A 9 -2.48 11.18 23.64
C SER A 9 -2.90 11.29 22.18
N PRO A 10 -3.72 12.29 21.80
CA PRO A 10 -4.00 12.58 20.41
C PRO A 10 -2.66 12.66 19.70
N LEU A 11 -2.43 11.76 18.74
CA LEU A 11 -1.28 11.88 17.85
C LEU A 11 -1.53 13.18 17.09
N GLU A 12 -0.94 14.27 17.56
CA GLU A 12 -0.55 15.39 16.72
C GLU A 12 0.09 14.74 15.50
N HIS A 13 -0.68 14.64 14.42
CA HIS A 13 -0.25 14.00 13.19
C HIS A 13 0.71 14.98 12.54
N VAL A 14 1.90 15.09 13.11
CA VAL A 14 3.02 15.77 12.46
C VAL A 14 3.16 15.02 11.15
N ARG A 15 2.75 15.68 10.07
CA ARG A 15 2.79 15.13 8.72
C ARG A 15 4.26 14.93 8.38
N LYS A 16 4.75 13.72 8.64
CA LYS A 16 6.13 13.33 8.36
C LYS A 16 6.38 13.46 6.87
N SER A 17 7.56 13.96 6.52
CA SER A 17 8.06 13.85 5.16
C SER A 17 8.22 12.38 4.79
N PHE A 18 8.18 12.08 3.49
CA PHE A 18 8.45 10.73 2.98
C PHE A 18 9.76 10.16 3.56
N ARG A 19 10.80 10.99 3.63
CA ARG A 19 12.13 10.60 4.12
C ARG A 19 12.13 10.24 5.60
N GLU A 20 11.43 10.99 6.44
CA GLU A 20 11.31 10.68 7.88
C GLU A 20 10.53 9.38 8.10
N ALA A 21 9.43 9.20 7.37
CA ALA A 21 8.65 7.97 7.44
C ALA A 21 9.46 6.74 6.95
N LEU A 22 10.23 6.90 5.87
CA LEU A 22 11.09 5.84 5.33
C LEU A 22 12.20 5.46 6.32
N ASP A 23 12.84 6.45 6.97
CA ASP A 23 13.87 6.23 7.98
C ASP A 23 13.33 5.46 9.21
N GLU A 24 12.12 5.78 9.66
CA GLU A 24 11.47 5.03 10.74
C GLU A 24 11.19 3.58 10.35
N VAL A 25 10.63 3.35 9.15
CA VAL A 25 10.37 1.99 8.64
C VAL A 25 11.66 1.19 8.51
N TYR A 26 12.74 1.84 8.05
CA TYR A 26 14.07 1.25 7.94
C TYR A 26 14.64 0.85 9.30
N LYS A 27 14.58 1.75 10.29
CA LYS A 27 15.05 1.50 11.67
C LYS A 27 14.25 0.40 12.37
N LEU A 28 12.94 0.33 12.11
CA LEU A 28 12.07 -0.71 12.66
C LEU A 28 12.25 -2.08 11.98
N ASN A 29 13.05 -2.17 10.91
CA ASN A 29 13.29 -3.38 10.14
C ASN A 29 11.99 -4.12 9.74
N LYS A 30 10.92 -3.37 9.42
CA LYS A 30 9.61 -3.96 9.07
C LYS A 30 9.65 -4.79 7.78
N PHE A 31 10.59 -4.48 6.88
CA PHE A 31 10.74 -5.15 5.59
C PHE A 31 12.20 -5.56 5.34
N PRO A 32 12.71 -6.64 5.98
CA PRO A 32 14.11 -7.03 5.89
C PRO A 32 14.59 -7.25 4.45
N LEU A 33 13.76 -7.89 3.61
CA LEU A 33 14.08 -8.15 2.21
C LEU A 33 14.25 -6.88 1.35
N ARG A 34 13.67 -5.76 1.78
CA ARG A 34 13.75 -4.47 1.07
C ARG A 34 14.68 -3.47 1.77
N GLN A 35 15.36 -3.89 2.83
CA GLN A 35 16.18 -3.00 3.66
C GLN A 35 17.31 -2.33 2.88
N HIS A 36 17.95 -3.05 1.96
CA HIS A 36 18.96 -2.48 1.08
C HIS A 36 18.41 -1.36 0.18
N LYS A 37 17.16 -1.47 -0.30
CA LYS A 37 16.53 -0.44 -1.14
C LYS A 37 16.21 0.81 -0.34
N MET A 38 15.70 0.64 0.87
CA MET A 38 15.41 1.76 1.77
C MET A 38 16.70 2.48 2.16
N LYS A 39 17.77 1.74 2.46
CA LYS A 39 19.10 2.31 2.73
C LYS A 39 19.61 3.15 1.56
N ASN A 40 19.57 2.61 0.34
CA ASN A 40 20.00 3.32 -0.86
C ASN A 40 19.19 4.60 -1.10
N ALA A 41 17.87 4.56 -0.88
CA ALA A 41 17.01 5.74 -1.01
C ALA A 41 17.26 6.80 0.07
N LEU A 42 17.71 6.40 1.27
CA LEU A 42 18.05 7.32 2.36
C LEU A 42 19.42 7.97 2.18
N GLU A 43 20.41 7.21 1.69
CA GLU A 43 21.80 7.64 1.48
C GLU A 43 22.01 8.36 0.14
N GLY A 44 21.20 8.05 -0.88
CA GLY A 44 21.31 8.57 -2.24
C GLY A 44 20.04 9.28 -2.72
N ASP A 45 19.72 9.11 -4.00
CA ASP A 45 18.49 9.66 -4.60
C ASP A 45 17.30 8.72 -4.35
N GLY A 46 16.37 9.17 -3.50
CA GLY A 46 15.12 8.48 -3.20
C GLY A 46 13.92 8.91 -4.07
N SER A 47 14.13 9.78 -5.06
CA SER A 47 13.05 10.45 -5.81
C SER A 47 12.10 9.48 -6.53
N GLU A 48 12.61 8.38 -7.09
CA GLU A 48 11.79 7.36 -7.75
C GLU A 48 10.86 6.68 -6.73
N MET A 49 11.40 6.31 -5.57
CA MET A 49 10.61 5.66 -4.51
C MET A 49 9.58 6.65 -3.91
N GLU A 50 9.97 7.91 -3.73
CA GLU A 50 9.06 8.96 -3.27
C GLU A 50 7.94 9.23 -4.29
N LYS A 51 8.25 9.21 -5.58
CA LYS A 51 7.25 9.34 -6.66
C LYS A 51 6.29 8.17 -6.67
N GLU A 52 6.78 6.93 -6.54
CA GLU A 52 5.91 5.75 -6.43
C GLU A 52 5.00 5.84 -5.21
N PHE A 53 5.57 6.22 -4.05
CA PHE A 53 4.80 6.44 -2.83
C PHE A 53 3.68 7.46 -3.05
N ASN A 54 4.02 8.64 -3.58
CA ASN A 54 3.05 9.70 -3.85
C ASN A 54 1.95 9.25 -4.81
N ASN A 55 2.30 8.51 -5.88
CA ASN A 55 1.32 7.96 -6.80
C ASN A 55 0.35 7.00 -6.10
N CYS A 56 0.85 6.12 -5.22
CA CYS A 56 0.02 5.17 -4.48
C CYS A 56 -0.86 5.84 -3.42
N THR A 57 -0.38 6.93 -2.82
CA THR A 57 -1.15 7.67 -1.80
C THR A 57 -1.96 8.83 -2.38
N THR A 58 -1.91 9.04 -3.70
CA THR A 58 -2.69 10.10 -4.36
C THR A 58 -4.17 9.84 -4.12
N GLY A 59 -4.83 10.77 -3.42
CA GLY A 59 -6.26 10.67 -3.08
C GLY A 59 -6.55 10.03 -1.72
N ILE A 60 -5.55 9.52 -0.99
CA ILE A 60 -5.69 9.17 0.42
C ILE A 60 -5.63 10.47 1.23
N THR A 61 -6.79 11.04 1.53
CA THR A 61 -6.90 12.18 2.44
C THR A 61 -6.95 11.68 3.89
N GLU A 62 -6.57 12.54 4.84
CA GLU A 62 -6.54 12.26 6.29
C GLU A 62 -7.92 11.84 6.87
N GLY A 63 -9.00 12.00 6.08
CA GLY A 63 -10.36 11.57 6.44
C GLY A 63 -10.72 10.14 6.04
N VAL A 64 -9.83 9.37 5.41
CA VAL A 64 -10.06 7.96 5.11
C VAL A 64 -9.80 7.16 6.39
N THR A 65 -10.86 6.65 7.01
CA THR A 65 -10.74 5.76 8.17
C THR A 65 -9.98 4.49 7.80
N GLU A 66 -9.31 3.87 8.78
CA GLU A 66 -8.58 2.61 8.57
C GLU A 66 -9.49 1.54 7.94
N ASP A 67 -10.74 1.45 8.40
CA ASP A 67 -11.75 0.56 7.83
C ASP A 67 -11.98 0.83 6.33
N LYS A 68 -12.06 2.11 5.94
CA LYS A 68 -12.26 2.48 4.54
C LYS A 68 -11.03 2.19 3.68
N ALA A 69 -9.83 2.37 4.24
CA ALA A 69 -8.59 1.99 3.57
C ALA A 69 -8.52 0.47 3.36
N GLN A 70 -8.90 -0.32 4.37
CA GLN A 70 -8.94 -1.79 4.25
C GLN A 70 -9.97 -2.26 3.22
N GLU A 71 -11.15 -1.62 3.16
CA GLU A 71 -12.16 -1.88 2.11
C GLU A 71 -11.60 -1.63 0.71
N LEU A 72 -10.97 -0.47 0.47
CA LEU A 72 -10.38 -0.13 -0.83
C LEU A 72 -9.25 -1.08 -1.24
N ILE A 73 -8.45 -1.56 -0.28
CA ILE A 73 -7.43 -2.58 -0.52
C ILE A 73 -8.09 -3.91 -0.90
N ALA A 74 -9.13 -4.33 -0.17
CA ALA A 74 -9.86 -5.56 -0.45
C ALA A 74 -10.48 -5.53 -1.86
N ASP A 75 -11.15 -4.43 -2.22
CA ASP A 75 -11.73 -4.23 -3.56
C ASP A 75 -10.66 -4.27 -4.66
N SER A 76 -9.52 -3.60 -4.45
CA SER A 76 -8.41 -3.65 -5.42
C SER A 76 -7.85 -5.07 -5.58
N VAL A 77 -7.77 -5.84 -4.49
CA VAL A 77 -7.28 -7.23 -4.50
C VAL A 77 -8.27 -8.18 -5.17
N THR A 78 -9.59 -7.99 -4.98
CA THR A 78 -10.62 -8.81 -5.63
C THR A 78 -10.68 -8.54 -7.13
N GLU A 79 -10.58 -7.28 -7.56
CA GLU A 79 -10.50 -6.91 -8.98
C GLU A 79 -9.27 -7.52 -9.68
N LEU A 80 -8.13 -7.58 -8.99
CA LEU A 80 -6.94 -8.28 -9.47
C LEU A 80 -7.11 -9.81 -9.46
N GLY A 81 -7.95 -10.34 -8.57
CA GLY A 81 -8.32 -11.74 -8.47
C GLY A 81 -9.07 -12.26 -9.69
N ASP A 82 -9.96 -11.44 -10.25
CA ASP A 82 -10.79 -11.76 -11.41
C ASP A 82 -10.06 -11.66 -12.77
N ARG A 83 -8.81 -11.17 -12.74
CA ARG A 83 -7.93 -11.26 -13.90
C ARG A 83 -7.47 -12.71 -14.06
N PRO A 84 -7.53 -13.29 -15.28
CA PRO A 84 -7.05 -14.65 -15.49
C PRO A 84 -5.57 -14.74 -15.12
N LYS A 85 -5.28 -15.38 -13.98
CA LYS A 85 -3.93 -15.43 -13.40
C LYS A 85 -2.96 -16.29 -14.22
N PHE A 86 -3.51 -17.11 -15.13
CA PHE A 86 -2.75 -17.97 -16.04
C PHE A 86 -3.18 -17.76 -17.49
N TYR A 87 -2.22 -17.87 -18.40
CA TYR A 87 -2.43 -17.75 -19.84
C TYR A 87 -3.52 -18.72 -20.35
N VAL A 88 -3.63 -19.91 -19.75
CA VAL A 88 -4.66 -20.91 -20.04
C VAL A 88 -6.08 -20.41 -19.70
N GLN A 89 -6.24 -19.74 -18.55
CA GLN A 89 -7.54 -19.18 -18.16
C GLN A 89 -7.90 -17.97 -19.04
N TYR A 90 -6.90 -17.18 -19.45
CA TYR A 90 -7.09 -16.09 -20.40
C TYR A 90 -7.58 -16.59 -21.76
N ILE A 91 -6.96 -17.65 -22.31
CA ILE A 91 -7.39 -18.27 -23.57
C ILE A 91 -8.82 -18.80 -23.47
N LYS A 92 -9.17 -19.51 -22.39
CA LYS A 92 -10.54 -20.01 -22.17
C LYS A 92 -11.55 -18.84 -22.15
N LYS A 93 -11.27 -17.79 -21.36
CA LYS A 93 -12.12 -16.58 -21.32
C LYS A 93 -12.29 -15.92 -22.70
N LYS A 94 -11.21 -15.81 -23.49
CA LYS A 94 -11.28 -15.27 -24.85
C LYS A 94 -12.11 -16.14 -25.80
N LYS A 95 -12.01 -17.47 -25.69
CA LYS A 95 -12.85 -18.40 -26.46
C LYS A 95 -14.33 -18.31 -26.11
N ASP A 96 -14.65 -18.11 -24.83
CA ASP A 96 -16.05 -18.02 -24.38
C ASP A 96 -16.69 -16.69 -24.80
N ILE A 97 -15.94 -15.59 -24.76
CA ILE A 97 -16.39 -14.29 -25.30
C ILE A 97 -16.64 -14.37 -26.82
N ALA A 98 -15.77 -15.07 -27.55
CA ALA A 98 -15.94 -15.23 -29.00
C ALA A 98 -17.22 -16.01 -29.35
N ARG A 99 -17.53 -17.05 -28.58
CA ARG A 99 -18.75 -17.87 -28.76
C ARG A 99 -20.03 -17.16 -28.32
N ALA A 100 -19.96 -16.24 -27.37
CA ALA A 100 -21.12 -15.47 -26.92
C ALA A 100 -21.51 -14.30 -27.86
N LYS A 101 -20.79 -14.14 -28.98
CA LYS A 101 -21.02 -13.09 -29.98
C LYS A 101 -21.58 -13.63 -31.31
N GLU A 102 -21.89 -14.92 -31.37
CA GLU A 102 -22.67 -15.58 -32.43
C GLU A 102 -24.13 -15.70 -31.99
#